data_AF-A0A941VNI7-F1
#
_entry.id   AF-A0A941VNI7-F1
#
_cell.length_a   1.000
_cell.length_b   1.000
_cell.length_c   1.000
_cell.angle_alpha   90.00
_cell.angle_beta   90.00
_cell.angle_gamma   90.00
#
_symmetry.space_group_name_H-M   'P 1'
#
loop_
_entity.id
_entity.type
_entity.pdbx_description
1 polymer ?
#
loop_
_entity_poly.entity_id
_entity_poly.type
_entity_poly.pdbx_seq_one_letter_code
_entity_poly.pdbx_strand_id
1 'polypeptide(L)'
;MSPIFPIPSRSCLMLGLTFALAACGSPAPPKADTPSVEHRLSDLERRVEMLEARPAVQPPYRSKAEIQANIEALEAERNKLLAHYYPQHPEIKDIDRRLEILYSQLQMLEQP
;
A
#
# COMPACT_ATOMS: atom_id res chain seq x y z
N MET A 1 -3.91 -53.46 2.19
CA MET A 1 -4.98 -52.44 2.24
C MET A 1 -4.45 -51.20 1.55
N SER A 2 -4.92 -50.93 0.34
CA SER A 2 -4.44 -49.87 -0.54
C SER A 2 -5.59 -48.89 -0.80
N PRO A 3 -5.39 -47.56 -0.80
CA PRO A 3 -6.46 -46.63 -1.08
C PRO A 3 -6.65 -46.42 -2.60
N ILE A 4 -7.90 -46.57 -3.05
CA ILE A 4 -8.36 -46.29 -4.41
C ILE A 4 -8.86 -44.84 -4.45
N PHE A 5 -8.23 -44.01 -5.27
CA PHE A 5 -8.72 -42.68 -5.65
C PHE A 5 -9.71 -42.81 -6.82
N PRO A 6 -10.88 -42.14 -6.78
CA PRO A 6 -11.69 -41.98 -7.98
C PRO A 6 -11.40 -40.63 -8.66
N ILE A 7 -10.97 -40.73 -9.92
CA ILE A 7 -10.95 -39.65 -10.91
C ILE A 7 -12.37 -39.48 -11.45
N PRO A 8 -12.96 -38.28 -11.50
CA PRO A 8 -14.13 -38.03 -12.33
C PRO A 8 -13.72 -37.54 -13.72
N SER A 9 -14.14 -38.32 -14.71
CA SER A 9 -13.95 -38.12 -16.15
C SER A 9 -14.66 -36.89 -16.70
N ARG A 10 -13.97 -36.16 -17.57
CA ARG A 10 -14.54 -35.26 -18.58
C ARG A 10 -15.57 -36.02 -19.43
N SER A 11 -16.81 -35.53 -19.52
CA SER A 11 -17.66 -35.52 -20.74
C SER A 11 -19.09 -35.10 -20.38
N CYS A 12 -19.46 -33.86 -20.73
CA CYS A 12 -20.79 -33.48 -21.21
C CYS A 12 -20.76 -31.97 -21.50
N LEU A 13 -20.14 -31.63 -22.63
CA LEU A 13 -20.32 -30.35 -23.29
C LEU A 13 -21.67 -30.37 -24.04
N MET A 14 -22.31 -29.19 -24.06
CA MET A 14 -23.40 -28.78 -24.94
C MET A 14 -24.80 -29.31 -24.62
N LEU A 15 -25.57 -28.53 -23.86
CA LEU A 15 -26.95 -28.16 -24.20
C LEU A 15 -27.50 -27.23 -23.11
N GLY A 16 -27.67 -25.93 -23.44
CA GLY A 16 -28.43 -25.02 -22.58
C GLY A 16 -27.95 -23.58 -22.45
N LEU A 17 -27.45 -22.94 -23.53
CA LEU A 17 -27.23 -21.49 -23.49
C LEU A 17 -27.67 -20.81 -24.80
N THR A 18 -28.95 -20.93 -25.15
CA THR A 18 -29.51 -20.26 -26.34
C THR A 18 -30.84 -19.55 -26.11
N PHE A 19 -31.13 -19.08 -24.89
CA PHE A 19 -32.23 -18.13 -24.65
C PHE A 19 -31.92 -17.17 -23.50
N ALA A 20 -30.95 -16.27 -23.70
CA ALA A 20 -30.75 -15.11 -22.82
C ALA A 20 -30.15 -13.88 -23.56
N LEU A 21 -30.35 -13.78 -24.88
CA LEU A 21 -29.85 -12.67 -25.71
C LEU A 21 -31.01 -11.81 -26.26
N ALA A 22 -31.95 -11.43 -25.40
CA ALA A 22 -33.04 -10.52 -25.79
C ALA A 22 -33.45 -9.51 -24.70
N ALA A 23 -32.58 -9.22 -23.71
CA ALA A 23 -32.87 -8.20 -22.70
C ALA A 23 -31.61 -7.55 -22.08
N CYS A 24 -30.57 -7.30 -22.87
CA CYS A 24 -29.44 -6.47 -22.47
C CYS A 24 -29.25 -5.32 -23.46
N GLY A 25 -30.30 -4.50 -23.60
CA GLY A 25 -30.14 -3.10 -23.98
C GLY A 25 -29.53 -2.33 -22.81
N SER A 26 -28.31 -2.67 -22.43
CA SER A 26 -27.51 -1.82 -21.55
C SER A 26 -26.77 -0.86 -22.48
N PRO A 27 -27.10 0.45 -22.48
CA PRO A 27 -26.22 1.40 -23.14
C PRO A 27 -24.84 1.21 -22.49
N ALA A 28 -23.81 1.03 -23.32
CA ALA A 28 -22.43 1.05 -22.86
C ALA A 28 -22.26 2.19 -21.85
N PRO A 29 -21.57 1.99 -20.71
CA PRO A 29 -21.33 3.10 -19.79
C PRO A 29 -20.76 4.25 -20.62
N PRO A 30 -21.29 5.49 -20.46
CA PRO A 30 -20.79 6.61 -21.23
C PRO A 30 -19.28 6.62 -21.05
N LYS A 31 -18.55 6.58 -22.18
CA LYS A 31 -17.09 6.70 -22.17
C LYS A 31 -16.79 7.89 -21.30
N ALA A 32 -16.13 7.67 -20.17
CA ALA A 32 -15.76 8.76 -19.28
C ALA A 32 -14.99 9.76 -20.14
N ASP A 33 -15.58 10.95 -20.34
CA ASP A 33 -14.94 12.02 -21.08
C ASP A 33 -13.60 12.27 -20.39
N THR A 34 -12.51 11.85 -21.03
CA THR A 34 -11.18 12.08 -20.48
C THR A 34 -11.05 13.59 -20.36
N PRO A 35 -10.85 14.13 -19.14
CA PRO A 35 -10.85 15.57 -18.95
C PRO A 35 -9.78 16.18 -19.84
N SER A 36 -10.15 17.28 -20.51
CA SER A 36 -9.25 18.01 -21.39
C SER A 36 -7.95 18.34 -20.67
N VAL A 37 -6.85 18.41 -21.41
CA VAL A 37 -5.51 18.64 -20.83
C VAL A 37 -5.49 19.93 -20.01
N GLU A 38 -6.21 20.97 -20.47
CA GLU A 38 -6.36 22.26 -19.80
C GLU A 38 -7.01 22.09 -18.43
N HIS A 39 -8.08 21.28 -18.34
CA HIS A 39 -8.76 21.01 -17.07
C HIS A 39 -7.85 20.26 -16.10
N ARG A 40 -7.06 19.30 -16.59
CA ARG A 40 -6.10 18.56 -15.78
C ARG A 40 -4.97 19.46 -15.26
N LEU A 41 -4.55 20.43 -16.07
CA LEU A 41 -3.52 21.40 -15.70
C LEU A 41 -4.02 22.36 -14.62
N SER A 42 -5.23 22.90 -14.79
CA SER A 42 -5.87 23.75 -13.77
C SER A 42 -6.13 23.02 -12.45
N ASP A 43 -6.51 21.73 -12.49
CA ASP A 43 -6.63 20.91 -11.27
C ASP A 43 -5.26 20.70 -10.59
N LEU A 44 -4.21 20.48 -11.37
CA LEU A 44 -2.85 20.32 -10.84
C LEU A 44 -2.34 21.62 -10.19
N GLU A 45 -2.51 22.76 -10.85
CA GLU A 45 -2.14 24.08 -10.32
C GLU A 45 -2.85 24.35 -8.99
N ARG A 46 -4.17 24.13 -8.92
CA ARG A 46 -4.94 24.28 -7.68
C ARG A 46 -4.43 23.38 -6.57
N ARG A 47 -4.07 22.13 -6.90
CA ARG A 47 -3.54 21.17 -5.92
C ARG A 47 -2.17 21.57 -5.41
N VAL A 48 -1.31 22.13 -6.27
CA VAL A 48 -0.01 22.66 -5.88
C VAL A 48 -0.18 23.87 -4.97
N GLU A 49 -1.03 24.84 -5.34
CA GLU A 49 -1.32 26.02 -4.51
C GLU A 49 -1.84 25.63 -3.12
N MET A 50 -2.73 24.63 -3.05
CA MET A 50 -3.23 24.10 -1.77
C MET A 50 -2.12 23.44 -0.93
N LEU A 51 -1.16 22.78 -1.56
CA LEU A 51 -0.02 22.16 -0.87
C LEU A 51 0.99 23.21 -0.39
N GLU A 52 1.23 24.25 -1.17
CA GLU A 52 2.10 25.37 -0.81
C GLU A 52 1.51 26.23 0.30
N ALA A 53 0.19 26.42 0.30
CA ALA A 53 -0.52 27.16 1.35
C ALA A 53 -0.61 26.38 2.67
N ARG A 54 -0.28 25.08 2.67
CA ARG A 54 -0.32 24.27 3.88
C ARG A 54 0.81 24.72 4.81
N PRO A 55 0.53 25.15 6.06
CA PRO A 55 1.59 25.45 7.01
C PRO A 55 2.45 24.21 7.20
N ALA A 56 3.77 24.41 7.21
CA ALA A 56 4.73 23.34 7.50
C ALA A 56 4.41 22.79 8.89
N VAL A 57 3.73 21.64 8.93
CA VAL A 57 3.46 20.93 10.18
C VAL A 57 4.77 20.31 10.60
N GLN A 58 5.49 20.98 11.50
CA GLN A 58 6.61 20.35 12.19
C GLN A 58 6.07 19.12 12.93
N PRO A 59 6.64 17.92 12.70
CA PRO A 59 6.32 16.76 13.51
C PRO A 59 6.49 17.11 15.00
N PRO A 60 5.74 16.50 15.92
CA PRO A 60 6.00 16.70 17.34
C PRO A 60 7.47 16.38 17.61
N TYR A 61 8.26 17.40 18.00
CA TYR A 61 9.66 17.22 18.29
C TYR A 61 9.78 16.37 19.54
N ARG A 62 10.07 15.09 19.32
CA ARG A 62 10.58 14.21 20.37
C ARG A 62 11.94 14.73 20.79
N SER A 63 12.25 14.61 22.07
CA SER A 63 13.60 14.92 22.54
C SER A 63 14.62 13.97 21.91
N LYS A 64 15.87 14.41 21.75
CA LYS A 64 16.96 13.53 21.29
C LYS A 64 17.04 12.24 22.10
N ALA A 65 16.90 12.34 23.43
CA ALA A 65 16.93 11.19 24.33
C ALA A 65 15.77 10.21 24.07
N GLU A 66 14.56 10.72 23.80
CA GLU A 66 13.40 9.89 23.47
C GLU A 66 13.57 9.20 22.12
N ILE A 67 14.12 9.88 21.11
CA ILE A 67 14.41 9.28 19.80
C ILE A 67 15.44 8.15 19.95
N GLN A 68 16.52 8.39 20.70
CA GLN A 68 17.57 7.40 20.95
C GLN A 68 16.99 6.15 21.64
N ALA A 69 16.21 6.33 22.70
CA ALA A 69 15.58 5.23 23.43
C ALA A 69 14.63 4.40 22.54
N ASN A 70 13.89 5.05 21.64
CA ASN A 70 13.02 4.36 20.70
C ASN A 70 13.80 3.59 19.63
N ILE A 71 14.92 4.12 19.14
CA ILE A 71 15.81 3.42 18.22
C ILE A 71 16.32 2.13 18.87
N GLU A 72 16.89 2.23 20.09
CA GLU A 72 17.42 1.08 20.82
C GLU A 72 16.35 0.00 21.05
N ALA A 73 15.13 0.40 21.43
CA ALA A 73 14.02 -0.52 21.62
C ALA A 73 13.63 -1.24 20.33
N LEU A 74 13.53 -0.52 19.21
CA LEU A 74 13.17 -1.09 17.91
C LEU A 74 14.27 -1.99 17.35
N GLU A 75 15.54 -1.66 17.55
CA GLU A 75 16.65 -2.53 17.15
C GLU A 75 16.64 -3.84 17.95
N ALA A 76 16.37 -3.79 19.25
CA ALA A 76 16.22 -4.98 20.06
C ALA A 76 15.05 -5.86 19.59
N GLU A 77 13.91 -5.26 19.24
CA GLU A 77 12.74 -5.96 18.68
C GLU A 77 13.07 -6.59 17.32
N ARG A 78 13.69 -5.82 16.42
CA ARG A 78 14.14 -6.28 15.10
C ARG A 78 15.04 -7.51 15.22
N ASN A 79 16.00 -7.48 16.14
CA ASN A 79 16.93 -8.58 16.36
C ASN A 79 16.23 -9.83 16.89
N LYS A 80 15.19 -9.68 17.73
CA LYS A 80 14.36 -10.82 18.19
C LYS A 80 13.58 -11.44 17.03
N LEU A 81 13.03 -10.63 16.13
CA LEU A 81 12.31 -11.13 14.96
C LEU A 81 13.23 -11.81 13.95
N LEU A 82 14.43 -11.25 13.73
CA LEU A 82 15.42 -11.84 12.81
C LEU A 82 15.96 -13.20 13.27
N ALA A 83 15.80 -13.56 14.55
CA ALA A 83 16.10 -14.90 15.03
C ALA A 83 15.11 -15.96 14.51
N HIS A 84 13.92 -15.55 14.07
CA HIS A 84 12.81 -16.45 13.71
C HIS A 84 12.33 -16.26 12.26
N TYR A 85 12.55 -15.07 11.69
CA TYR A 85 12.02 -14.67 10.40
C TYR A 85 13.11 -14.10 9.49
N TYR A 86 12.87 -14.19 8.19
CA TYR A 86 13.72 -13.53 7.20
C TYR A 86 13.47 -12.02 7.15
N PRO A 87 14.46 -11.21 6.70
CA PRO A 87 14.33 -9.76 6.61
C PRO A 87 13.13 -9.25 5.79
N GLN A 88 12.57 -10.07 4.90
CA GLN A 88 11.40 -9.67 4.10
C GLN A 88 10.08 -9.76 4.86
N HIS A 89 10.07 -10.26 6.10
CA HIS A 89 8.87 -10.35 6.95
C HIS A 89 8.24 -8.96 7.13
N PRO A 90 6.90 -8.84 7.06
CA PRO A 90 6.22 -7.54 7.12
C PRO A 90 6.51 -6.77 8.42
N GLU A 91 6.62 -7.45 9.56
CA GLU A 91 6.93 -6.78 10.84
C GLU A 91 8.37 -6.23 10.87
N ILE A 92 9.34 -6.95 10.29
CA ILE A 92 10.72 -6.45 10.20
C ILE A 92 10.78 -5.23 9.28
N LYS A 93 10.06 -5.27 8.15
CA LYS A 93 9.96 -4.12 7.23
C LYS A 93 9.30 -2.90 7.88
N ASP A 94 8.29 -3.10 8.71
CA ASP A 94 7.65 -2.00 9.45
C ASP A 94 8.63 -1.38 10.46
N ILE A 95 9.37 -2.21 11.19
CA ILE A 95 10.42 -1.74 12.11
C ILE A 95 11.51 -0.99 11.36
N ASP A 96 12.00 -1.51 10.23
CA ASP A 96 13.00 -0.85 9.39
C ASP A 96 12.54 0.54 8.93
N ARG A 97 11.27 0.67 8.50
CA ARG A 97 10.68 1.97 8.14
C ARG A 97 10.62 2.92 9.33
N ARG A 98 10.23 2.43 10.51
CA ARG A 98 10.16 3.26 11.72
C ARG A 98 11.54 3.73 12.16
N LEU A 99 12.56 2.87 12.06
CA LEU A 99 13.95 3.21 12.31
C LEU A 99 14.44 4.30 11.35
N GLU A 100 14.16 4.19 10.05
CA GLU A 100 14.52 5.21 9.05
C GLU A 100 13.97 6.60 9.42
N ILE A 101 12.70 6.66 9.83
CA ILE A 101 12.06 7.91 10.28
C ILE A 101 12.77 8.47 11.52
N LEU A 102 13.07 7.63 12.52
CA LEU A 102 13.72 8.08 13.76
C LEU A 102 15.16 8.56 13.50
N TYR A 103 15.91 7.87 12.64
CA TYR A 103 17.24 8.31 12.22
C TYR A 103 17.21 9.64 11.48
N SER A 104 16.23 9.84 10.60
CA SER A 104 16.02 11.14 9.95
C SER A 104 15.68 12.24 10.96
N GLN A 105 14.82 11.95 11.95
CA GLN A 105 14.51 12.88 13.04
C GLN A 105 15.74 13.25 13.86
N LEU A 106 16.59 12.27 14.18
CA LEU A 106 17.83 12.50 14.90
C LEU A 106 18.79 13.40 14.11
N GLN A 107 18.97 13.14 12.82
CA GLN A 107 19.81 13.95 11.94
C GLN A 107 19.32 15.41 11.85
N MET A 108 18.01 15.64 11.77
CA MET A 108 17.45 17.00 11.76
C MET A 108 17.73 17.78 13.06
N LEU A 109 17.88 17.10 14.20
CA LEU A 109 18.23 17.74 15.47
C LEU A 109 19.73 18.01 15.62
N GLU A 110 20.57 17.32 14.85
CA GLU A 110 22.03 17.43 14.90
C GLU A 110 22.60 18.42 13.87
N GLN A 111 21.75 18.92 12.96
CA GLN A 111 22.14 19.97 12.02
C GLN A 111 22.25 21.33 12.75
N PRO A 112 23.35 22.07 12.55
CA PRO A 112 23.63 23.34 13.25
C PRO A 112 22.72 24.50 12.82
#